data_AF-A0A1Q7VIY9-F1
#
_entry.id   AF-A0A1Q7VIY9-F1
#
_cell.length_a   1.000
_cell.length_b   1.000
_cell.length_c   1.000
_cell.angle_alpha   90.00
_cell.angle_beta   90.00
_cell.angle_gamma   90.00
#
_symmetry.space_group_name_H-M   'P 1'
#
loop_
_entity.id
_entity.type
_entity.pdbx_description
1 polymer ?
#
loop_
_entity_poly.entity_id
_entity_poly.type
_entity_poly.pdbx_seq_one_letter_code
_entity_poly.pdbx_strand_id
1 'polypeptide(L)'
;MGERLPSSRLNEVWAVWLLFGTVAVFVFITYWRLPPAVLWKTTNTGFVGGAGRAFVFLSFSAALAAVATVPIVTDRLADRRAAVLAAAAFVLCATVAYPGVQTESHLDPKWSNTFAVVGVAIAFALGVWAARRGRPEPPHTTRAGDRARLIVGGLALFFAAPYIAAELGFFLDGVPVLGSLFITGAIRPEPGAGYSHAAVHHGHHHGMDGFLLVITALLLSRLVGGIRQPLLRALTAFYLALMLVYGATNQVQDLWTEQIVKRGWTNWEIPNVLHPTASAAWAAMVGVAVLFYFTLFRPLGGRAEEAALTAPRHTPA
;
A
#
# COMPACT_ATOMS: atom_id res chain seq x y z
N MET A 1 -17.86 -31.77 -22.09
CA MET A 1 -18.13 -30.70 -21.11
C MET A 1 -16.78 -30.27 -20.57
N GLY A 2 -16.25 -29.12 -21.01
CA GLY A 2 -14.86 -28.74 -20.70
C GLY A 2 -14.69 -28.48 -19.22
N GLU A 3 -13.81 -29.25 -18.56
CA GLU A 3 -13.35 -28.95 -17.22
C GLU A 3 -12.77 -27.54 -17.23
N ARG A 4 -13.42 -26.62 -16.51
CA ARG A 4 -12.82 -25.32 -16.22
C ARG A 4 -11.58 -25.60 -15.38
N LEU A 5 -10.42 -25.61 -16.03
CA LEU A 5 -9.13 -25.57 -15.37
C LEU A 5 -9.21 -24.51 -14.27
N PRO A 6 -8.86 -24.83 -13.01
CA PRO A 6 -8.93 -23.86 -11.94
C PRO A 6 -8.01 -22.69 -12.32
N SER A 7 -8.61 -21.54 -12.62
CA SER A 7 -7.90 -20.28 -12.81
C SER A 7 -7.00 -20.06 -11.59
N SER A 8 -5.76 -19.59 -11.78
CA SER A 8 -4.98 -19.13 -10.63
C SER A 8 -5.75 -17.99 -9.99
N ARG A 9 -6.42 -18.28 -8.86
CA ARG A 9 -7.29 -17.30 -8.18
C ARG A 9 -6.38 -16.28 -7.50
N LEU A 10 -5.91 -15.31 -8.27
CA LEU A 10 -5.11 -14.16 -7.82
C LEU A 10 -6.02 -13.02 -7.34
N ASN A 11 -7.13 -13.36 -6.68
CA ASN A 11 -8.17 -12.40 -6.31
C ASN A 11 -7.62 -11.32 -5.39
N GLU A 12 -6.74 -11.68 -4.45
CA GLU A 12 -6.07 -10.74 -3.55
C GLU A 12 -5.17 -9.77 -4.31
N VAL A 13 -4.43 -10.25 -5.33
CA VAL A 13 -3.60 -9.39 -6.19
C VAL A 13 -4.47 -8.45 -7.02
N TRP A 14 -5.58 -8.95 -7.58
CA TRP A 14 -6.52 -8.11 -8.31
C TRP A 14 -7.23 -7.09 -7.42
N ALA A 15 -7.56 -7.46 -6.18
CA ALA A 15 -8.10 -6.52 -5.21
C ALA A 15 -7.10 -5.39 -4.90
N VAL A 16 -5.82 -5.71 -4.74
CA VAL A 16 -4.75 -4.70 -4.61
C VAL A 16 -4.73 -3.77 -5.82
N TRP A 17 -4.67 -4.31 -7.05
CA TRP A 17 -4.64 -3.46 -8.24
C TRP A 17 -5.90 -2.62 -8.45
N LEU A 18 -7.07 -3.17 -8.11
CA LEU A 18 -8.33 -2.43 -8.15
C LEU A 18 -8.35 -1.28 -7.14
N LEU A 19 -7.84 -1.48 -5.92
CA LEU A 19 -7.72 -0.42 -4.91
C LEU A 19 -6.82 0.71 -5.42
N PHE A 20 -5.60 0.39 -5.85
CA PHE A 20 -4.67 1.40 -6.39
C PHE A 20 -5.21 2.08 -7.64
N GLY A 21 -5.83 1.33 -8.56
CA GLY A 21 -6.46 1.91 -9.76
C GLY A 21 -7.61 2.86 -9.42
N THR A 22 -8.44 2.50 -8.43
CA THR A 22 -9.54 3.35 -7.97
C THR A 22 -9.03 4.63 -7.34
N VAL A 23 -8.02 4.55 -6.47
CA VAL A 23 -7.43 5.75 -5.85
C VAL A 23 -6.71 6.60 -6.88
N ALA A 24 -6.00 6.01 -7.85
CA ALA A 24 -5.40 6.77 -8.94
C ALA A 24 -6.46 7.57 -9.73
N VAL A 25 -7.65 7.00 -9.93
CA VAL A 25 -8.79 7.70 -10.55
C VAL A 25 -9.30 8.83 -9.65
N PHE A 26 -9.41 8.63 -8.34
CA PHE A 26 -9.81 9.70 -7.41
C PHE A 26 -8.82 10.86 -7.41
N VAL A 27 -7.52 10.54 -7.27
CA VAL A 27 -6.41 11.50 -7.40
C VAL A 27 -6.52 12.26 -8.73
N PHE A 28 -6.65 11.55 -9.85
CA PHE A 28 -6.78 12.17 -11.16
C PHE A 28 -7.96 13.16 -11.21
N ILE A 29 -9.15 12.73 -10.80
CA ILE A 29 -10.37 13.50 -10.86
C ILE A 29 -10.29 14.73 -9.93
N THR A 30 -9.72 14.59 -8.74
CA THR A 30 -9.61 15.68 -7.76
C THR A 30 -8.59 16.73 -8.18
N TYR A 31 -7.41 16.31 -8.64
CA TYR A 31 -6.37 17.23 -9.11
C TYR A 31 -6.67 17.81 -10.50
N TRP A 32 -7.60 17.22 -11.26
CA TRP A 32 -8.17 17.88 -12.43
C TRP A 32 -9.08 19.04 -12.01
N ARG A 33 -10.04 18.77 -11.14
CA ARG A 33 -11.15 19.70 -10.85
C ARG A 33 -10.76 20.86 -9.94
N LEU A 34 -9.90 20.63 -8.96
CA LEU A 34 -9.63 21.61 -7.92
C LEU A 34 -8.44 22.53 -8.26
N PRO A 35 -8.49 23.80 -7.88
CA PRO A 35 -7.37 24.71 -8.07
C PRO A 35 -6.19 24.37 -7.13
N PRO A 36 -4.93 24.64 -7.52
CA PRO A 36 -3.76 24.30 -6.72
C PRO A 36 -3.73 24.97 -5.34
N ALA A 37 -4.40 26.12 -5.20
CA ALA A 37 -4.47 26.87 -3.95
C ALA A 37 -5.18 26.11 -2.81
N VAL A 38 -5.99 25.09 -3.11
CA VAL A 38 -6.64 24.24 -2.10
C VAL A 38 -6.04 22.83 -2.04
N LEU A 39 -5.01 22.57 -2.86
CA LEU A 39 -4.30 21.30 -2.96
C LEU A 39 -2.92 21.43 -2.31
N TRP A 40 -2.30 20.29 -2.00
CA TRP A 40 -1.01 20.27 -1.33
C TRP A 40 0.16 20.20 -2.30
N LYS A 41 1.01 21.24 -2.26
CA LYS A 41 2.36 21.29 -2.87
C LYS A 41 2.40 20.87 -4.34
N THR A 42 1.34 21.21 -5.09
CA THR A 42 1.24 21.07 -6.55
C THR A 42 1.04 22.42 -7.20
N THR A 43 1.46 22.55 -8.46
CA THR A 43 1.32 23.82 -9.22
C THR A 43 0.45 23.68 -10.46
N ASN A 44 0.34 22.47 -11.01
CA ASN A 44 -0.41 22.21 -12.24
C ASN A 44 -1.93 22.17 -12.03
N THR A 45 -2.69 22.41 -13.11
CA THR A 45 -4.16 22.42 -13.11
C THR A 45 -4.75 21.53 -14.21
N GLY A 46 -6.05 21.25 -14.12
CA GLY A 46 -6.80 20.54 -15.15
C GLY A 46 -6.21 19.16 -15.44
N PHE A 47 -6.25 18.75 -16.70
CA PHE A 47 -5.74 17.43 -17.10
C PHE A 47 -4.28 17.19 -16.68
N VAL A 48 -3.41 18.20 -16.78
CA VAL A 48 -1.98 18.09 -16.41
C VAL A 48 -1.84 17.87 -14.90
N GLY A 49 -2.59 18.61 -14.08
CA GLY A 49 -2.63 18.41 -12.63
C GLY A 49 -3.10 17.01 -12.25
N GLY A 50 -4.22 16.57 -12.84
CA GLY A 50 -4.79 15.24 -12.63
C GLY A 50 -3.84 14.11 -13.03
N ALA A 51 -3.40 14.09 -14.29
CA ALA A 51 -2.52 13.05 -14.82
C ALA A 51 -1.16 13.04 -14.11
N GLY A 52 -0.61 14.23 -13.86
CA GLY A 52 0.66 14.41 -13.17
C GLY A 52 0.62 13.85 -11.75
N ARG A 53 -0.42 14.17 -10.97
CA ARG A 53 -0.50 13.67 -9.59
C ARG A 53 -0.77 12.17 -9.53
N ALA A 54 -1.63 11.64 -10.40
CA ALA A 54 -1.86 10.19 -10.50
C ALA A 54 -0.57 9.45 -10.86
N PHE A 55 0.25 10.02 -11.75
CA PHE A 55 1.57 9.47 -12.09
C PHE A 55 2.53 9.46 -10.90
N VAL A 56 2.59 10.56 -10.12
CA VAL A 56 3.39 10.61 -8.88
C VAL A 56 2.88 9.60 -7.85
N PHE A 57 1.57 9.46 -7.66
CA PHE A 57 0.97 8.47 -6.78
C PHE A 57 1.39 7.03 -7.15
N LEU A 58 1.29 6.67 -8.44
CA LEU A 58 1.73 5.36 -8.92
C LEU A 58 3.23 5.10 -8.69
N SER A 59 4.05 6.15 -8.64
CA SER A 59 5.48 6.04 -8.39
C SER A 59 5.86 5.83 -6.91
N PHE A 60 4.91 5.92 -5.98
CA PHE A 60 5.15 5.76 -4.55
C PHE A 60 4.51 4.48 -3.97
N SER A 61 3.31 4.57 -3.40
CA SER A 61 2.68 3.45 -2.69
C SER A 61 2.34 2.28 -3.61
N ALA A 62 1.96 2.54 -4.87
CA ALA A 62 1.75 1.48 -5.86
C ALA A 62 3.05 0.74 -6.21
N ALA A 63 4.20 1.44 -6.22
CA ALA A 63 5.51 0.83 -6.42
C ALA A 63 5.89 -0.10 -5.26
N LEU A 64 5.59 0.29 -4.02
CA LEU A 64 5.77 -0.59 -2.86
C LEU A 64 4.84 -1.82 -2.93
N ALA A 65 3.58 -1.64 -3.31
CA ALA A 65 2.65 -2.75 -3.52
C ALA A 65 3.10 -3.69 -4.66
N ALA A 66 3.69 -3.15 -5.72
CA ALA A 66 4.27 -3.92 -6.82
C ALA A 66 5.42 -4.81 -6.33
N VAL A 67 6.32 -4.29 -5.49
CA VAL A 67 7.41 -5.07 -4.87
C VAL A 67 6.86 -6.25 -4.07
N ALA A 68 5.76 -6.09 -3.35
CA ALA A 68 5.11 -7.19 -2.62
C ALA A 68 4.45 -8.23 -3.55
N THR A 69 3.91 -7.77 -4.69
CA THR A 69 3.15 -8.62 -5.62
C THR A 69 4.06 -9.49 -6.48
N VAL A 70 5.20 -8.95 -6.92
CA VAL A 70 6.12 -9.59 -7.89
C VAL A 70 6.61 -10.98 -7.45
N PRO A 71 7.06 -11.21 -6.19
CA PRO A 71 7.44 -12.54 -5.72
C PRO A 71 6.34 -13.59 -5.88
N ILE A 72 5.09 -13.21 -5.57
CA ILE A 72 3.93 -14.09 -5.60
C ILE A 72 3.65 -14.52 -7.04
N VAL A 73 3.49 -13.56 -7.97
CA VAL A 73 3.10 -13.87 -9.36
C VAL A 73 4.20 -14.62 -10.11
N THR A 74 5.47 -14.31 -9.82
CA THR A 74 6.64 -14.99 -10.40
C THR A 74 6.73 -16.43 -9.95
N ASP A 75 6.52 -16.67 -8.66
CA ASP A 75 6.47 -18.01 -8.08
C ASP A 75 5.32 -18.84 -8.71
N ARG A 76 4.16 -18.23 -8.98
CA ARG A 76 3.04 -18.92 -9.69
C ARG A 76 3.39 -19.31 -11.13
N LEU A 77 4.16 -18.48 -11.83
CA LEU A 77 4.57 -18.75 -13.21
C LEU A 77 5.67 -19.81 -13.30
N ALA A 78 6.60 -19.84 -12.33
CA ALA A 78 7.79 -20.71 -12.35
C ALA A 78 8.58 -20.64 -13.68
N ASP A 79 8.61 -19.46 -14.30
CA ASP A 79 9.21 -19.19 -15.62
C ASP A 79 10.44 -18.27 -15.48
N ARG A 80 11.53 -18.59 -16.21
CA ARG A 80 12.79 -17.81 -16.16
C ARG A 80 12.62 -16.38 -16.68
N ARG A 81 11.81 -16.16 -17.71
CA ARG A 81 11.50 -14.82 -18.25
C ARG A 81 10.71 -14.02 -17.22
N ALA A 82 9.76 -14.66 -16.52
CA ALA A 82 9.05 -14.03 -15.41
C ALA A 82 10.02 -13.58 -14.32
N ALA A 83 11.01 -14.39 -13.96
CA ALA A 83 12.03 -14.04 -12.98
C ALA A 83 12.90 -12.83 -13.39
N VAL A 84 13.26 -12.71 -14.68
CA VAL A 84 14.01 -11.54 -15.18
C VAL A 84 13.15 -10.28 -15.14
N LEU A 85 11.91 -10.36 -15.62
CA LEU A 85 10.98 -9.23 -15.57
C LEU A 85 10.65 -8.81 -14.13
N ALA A 86 10.55 -9.78 -13.22
CA ALA A 86 10.36 -9.57 -11.80
C ALA A 86 11.54 -8.81 -11.16
N ALA A 87 12.77 -9.21 -11.47
CA ALA A 87 13.96 -8.51 -11.02
C ALA A 87 14.01 -7.07 -11.57
N ALA A 88 13.69 -6.88 -12.86
CA ALA A 88 13.59 -5.55 -13.46
C ALA A 88 12.52 -4.69 -12.78
N ALA A 89 11.31 -5.24 -12.57
CA ALA A 89 10.23 -4.56 -11.88
C ALA A 89 10.62 -4.16 -10.45
N PHE A 90 11.29 -5.05 -9.72
CA PHE A 90 11.79 -4.78 -8.37
C PHE A 90 12.78 -3.61 -8.35
N VAL A 91 13.80 -3.64 -9.21
CA VAL A 91 14.82 -2.57 -9.30
C VAL A 91 14.18 -1.24 -9.69
N LEU A 92 13.28 -1.26 -10.66
CA LEU A 92 12.57 -0.07 -11.13
C LEU A 92 11.66 0.51 -10.04
N CYS A 93 10.89 -0.32 -9.32
CA CYS A 93 10.06 0.13 -8.20
C CYS A 93 10.91 0.67 -7.04
N ALA A 94 12.06 0.06 -6.74
CA ALA A 94 12.97 0.48 -5.68
C ALA A 94 13.52 1.91 -5.88
N THR A 95 13.45 2.47 -7.10
CA THR A 95 13.80 3.88 -7.34
C THR A 95 12.96 4.86 -6.51
N VAL A 96 11.78 4.44 -6.01
CA VAL A 96 10.97 5.22 -5.07
C VAL A 96 11.74 5.71 -3.85
N ALA A 97 12.72 4.94 -3.38
CA ALA A 97 13.54 5.27 -2.23
C ALA A 97 14.72 6.20 -2.56
N TYR A 98 14.96 6.50 -3.85
CA TYR A 98 16.06 7.36 -4.27
C TYR A 98 15.75 8.83 -3.93
N PRO A 99 16.69 9.57 -3.31
CA PRO A 99 16.49 10.97 -2.97
C PRO A 99 16.04 11.81 -4.16
N GLY A 100 15.02 12.64 -3.95
CA GLY A 100 14.49 13.55 -4.99
C GLY A 100 13.41 12.95 -5.90
N VAL A 101 13.22 11.62 -5.91
CA VAL A 101 12.09 10.99 -6.62
C VAL A 101 10.78 11.38 -5.95
N GLN A 102 10.68 11.13 -4.65
CA GLN A 102 9.58 11.60 -3.81
C GLN A 102 10.06 12.80 -3.00
N THR A 103 9.32 13.91 -3.05
CA THR A 103 9.58 15.09 -2.22
C THR A 103 8.26 15.67 -1.75
N GLU A 104 8.00 15.60 -0.44
CA GLU A 104 6.75 16.08 0.17
C GLU A 104 6.46 17.56 -0.12
N SER A 105 7.52 18.37 -0.31
CA SER A 105 7.41 19.80 -0.61
C SER A 105 7.13 20.12 -2.08
N HIS A 106 7.18 19.13 -2.99
CA HIS A 106 6.95 19.32 -4.43
C HIS A 106 6.43 18.03 -5.08
N LEU A 107 5.11 17.99 -5.32
CA LEU A 107 4.38 16.80 -5.76
C LEU A 107 3.93 16.85 -7.23
N ASP A 108 4.49 17.76 -8.02
CA ASP A 108 4.31 17.74 -9.47
C ASP A 108 5.14 16.59 -10.10
N PRO A 109 4.71 16.06 -11.26
CA PRO A 109 5.39 14.94 -11.90
C PRO A 109 6.82 15.28 -12.32
N LYS A 110 7.73 14.34 -12.09
CA LYS A 110 9.14 14.41 -12.50
C LYS A 110 9.47 13.23 -13.39
N TRP A 111 10.45 13.42 -14.27
CA TRP A 111 10.99 12.33 -15.08
C TRP A 111 11.48 11.14 -14.25
N SER A 112 12.00 11.41 -13.05
CA SER A 112 12.50 10.38 -12.14
C SER A 112 11.39 9.45 -11.61
N ASN A 113 10.12 9.88 -11.60
CA ASN A 113 8.98 9.01 -11.25
C ASN A 113 8.73 7.90 -12.29
N THR A 114 9.20 8.08 -13.54
CA THR A 114 8.97 7.14 -14.65
C THR A 114 9.45 5.74 -14.34
N PHE A 115 10.60 5.59 -13.68
CA PHE A 115 11.18 4.27 -13.40
C PHE A 115 10.25 3.44 -12.52
N ALA A 116 9.79 3.98 -11.40
CA ALA A 116 8.86 3.29 -10.51
C ALA A 116 7.54 2.95 -11.21
N VAL A 117 6.99 3.88 -12.02
CA VAL A 117 5.74 3.63 -12.77
C VAL A 117 5.91 2.52 -13.80
N VAL A 118 7.03 2.45 -14.51
CA VAL A 118 7.34 1.33 -15.42
C VAL A 118 7.46 0.02 -14.64
N GLY A 119 8.09 0.03 -13.46
CA GLY A 119 8.15 -1.12 -12.56
C GLY A 119 6.76 -1.63 -12.17
N VAL A 120 5.84 -0.73 -11.81
CA VAL A 120 4.43 -1.06 -11.52
C VAL A 120 3.73 -1.66 -12.74
N ALA A 121 3.93 -1.10 -13.93
CA ALA A 121 3.35 -1.62 -15.16
C ALA A 121 3.83 -3.05 -15.48
N ILE A 122 5.12 -3.33 -15.27
CA ILE A 122 5.69 -4.68 -15.44
C ILE A 122 5.08 -5.64 -14.40
N ALA A 123 4.97 -5.23 -13.14
CA ALA A 123 4.36 -6.04 -12.07
C ALA A 123 2.89 -6.37 -12.38
N PHE A 124 2.12 -5.41 -12.88
CA PHE A 124 0.75 -5.62 -13.32
C PHE A 124 0.69 -6.62 -14.49
N ALA A 125 1.55 -6.46 -15.50
CA ALA A 125 1.62 -7.37 -16.65
C ALA A 125 2.01 -8.80 -16.24
N LEU A 126 2.93 -8.96 -15.28
CA LEU A 126 3.25 -10.25 -14.66
C LEU A 126 2.04 -10.85 -13.96
N GLY A 127 1.24 -10.03 -13.26
CA GLY A 127 -0.05 -10.45 -12.67
C GLY A 127 -1.04 -10.97 -13.71
N VAL A 128 -1.21 -10.25 -14.83
CA VAL A 128 -2.03 -10.69 -15.97
C VAL A 128 -1.53 -12.03 -16.53
N TRP A 129 -0.23 -12.17 -16.72
CA TRP A 129 0.38 -13.40 -17.24
C TRP A 129 0.17 -14.57 -16.26
N ALA A 130 0.42 -14.36 -14.96
CA ALA A 130 0.20 -15.35 -13.92
C ALA A 130 -1.28 -15.75 -13.78
N ALA A 131 -2.22 -14.84 -13.97
CA ALA A 131 -3.66 -15.16 -13.97
C ALA A 131 -4.04 -16.12 -15.11
N ARG A 132 -3.35 -16.02 -16.26
CA ARG A 132 -3.63 -16.85 -17.45
C ARG A 132 -2.86 -18.17 -17.49
N ARG A 133 -1.63 -18.19 -16.96
CA ARG A 133 -0.68 -19.30 -17.14
C ARG A 133 -0.09 -19.83 -15.84
N GLY A 134 -0.24 -19.10 -14.75
CA GLY A 134 0.30 -19.49 -13.45
C GLY A 134 -0.46 -20.66 -12.84
N ARG A 135 0.21 -21.38 -11.96
CA ARG A 135 -0.42 -22.50 -11.26
C ARG A 135 -1.59 -22.03 -10.36
N PRO A 136 -2.66 -22.83 -10.26
CA PRO A 136 -3.68 -22.63 -9.25
C PRO A 136 -3.10 -22.95 -7.88
N GLU A 137 -3.35 -22.07 -6.92
CA GLU A 137 -2.88 -22.25 -5.55
C GLU A 137 -3.76 -21.37 -4.63
N PRO A 138 -4.54 -21.97 -3.72
CA PRO A 138 -5.52 -21.26 -2.92
C PRO A 138 -4.86 -20.36 -1.87
N PRO A 139 -5.61 -19.42 -1.27
CA PRO A 139 -5.15 -18.66 -0.12
C PRO A 139 -4.91 -19.56 1.10
N HIS A 140 -3.79 -19.35 1.78
CA HIS A 140 -3.39 -20.03 3.01
C HIS A 140 -3.76 -19.15 4.21
N THR A 141 -4.86 -19.49 4.88
CA THR A 141 -5.35 -18.69 6.01
C THR A 141 -6.08 -19.55 7.04
N THR A 142 -6.36 -18.96 8.21
CA THR A 142 -7.15 -19.55 9.29
C THR A 142 -8.29 -18.60 9.63
N ARG A 143 -9.38 -19.12 10.23
CA ARG A 143 -10.51 -18.28 10.69
C ARG A 143 -10.06 -17.15 11.62
N ALA A 144 -9.14 -17.43 12.55
CA ALA A 144 -8.59 -16.42 13.45
C ALA A 144 -7.77 -15.37 12.68
N GLY A 145 -6.94 -15.79 11.73
CA GLY A 145 -6.19 -14.88 10.86
C GLY A 145 -7.09 -14.00 9.98
N ASP A 146 -8.16 -14.55 9.43
CA ASP A 146 -9.12 -13.77 8.64
C ASP A 146 -9.88 -12.76 9.50
N ARG A 147 -10.30 -13.14 10.73
CA ARG A 147 -10.88 -12.20 11.69
C ARG A 147 -9.92 -11.07 12.04
N ALA A 148 -8.65 -11.38 12.29
CA ALA A 148 -7.64 -10.35 12.58
C ALA A 148 -7.47 -9.38 11.39
N ARG A 149 -7.40 -9.90 10.16
CA ARG A 149 -7.33 -9.06 8.94
C ARG A 149 -8.57 -8.16 8.78
N LEU A 150 -9.76 -8.68 9.06
CA LEU A 150 -10.99 -7.89 8.99
C LEU A 150 -11.04 -6.79 10.06
N ILE A 151 -10.62 -7.09 11.30
CA ILE A 151 -10.58 -6.10 12.38
C ILE A 151 -9.55 -5.01 12.06
N VAL A 152 -8.31 -5.40 11.73
CA VAL A 152 -7.24 -4.44 11.42
C VAL A 152 -7.59 -3.64 10.17
N GLY A 153 -8.08 -4.29 9.11
CA GLY A 153 -8.51 -3.61 7.88
C GLY A 153 -9.70 -2.69 8.09
N GLY A 154 -10.67 -3.07 8.94
CA GLY A 154 -11.80 -2.24 9.30
C GLY A 154 -11.40 -1.00 10.11
N LEU A 155 -10.48 -1.15 11.06
CA LEU A 155 -9.92 -0.03 11.81
C LEU A 155 -9.13 0.91 10.89
N ALA A 156 -8.27 0.36 10.03
CA ALA A 156 -7.52 1.15 9.05
C ALA A 156 -8.46 1.90 8.09
N LEU A 157 -9.55 1.27 7.63
CA LEU A 157 -10.55 1.92 6.79
C LEU A 157 -11.29 3.04 7.53
N PHE A 158 -11.69 2.80 8.79
CA PHE A 158 -12.37 3.82 9.60
C PHE A 158 -11.50 5.08 9.76
N PHE A 159 -10.21 4.91 10.09
CA PHE A 159 -9.29 6.02 10.22
C PHE A 159 -8.80 6.60 8.88
N ALA A 160 -9.05 5.91 7.77
CA ALA A 160 -8.83 6.45 6.42
C ALA A 160 -9.98 7.34 5.93
N ALA A 161 -11.12 7.39 6.62
CA ALA A 161 -12.28 8.17 6.23
C ALA A 161 -11.97 9.64 5.85
N PRO A 162 -11.22 10.44 6.65
CA PRO A 162 -10.88 11.81 6.27
C PRO A 162 -10.08 11.88 4.96
N TYR A 163 -9.13 10.96 4.76
CA TYR A 163 -8.32 10.91 3.54
C TYR A 163 -9.15 10.49 2.32
N ILE A 164 -10.04 9.52 2.46
CA ILE A 164 -10.95 9.11 1.38
C ILE A 164 -11.83 10.31 0.95
N ALA A 165 -12.32 11.10 1.90
CA ALA A 165 -13.05 12.32 1.59
C ALA A 165 -12.16 13.35 0.86
N ALA A 166 -10.93 13.57 1.35
CA ALA A 166 -9.96 14.47 0.73
C ALA A 166 -9.59 14.07 -0.72
N GLU A 167 -9.40 12.77 -0.96
CA GLU A 167 -9.14 12.19 -2.29
C GLU A 167 -10.26 12.42 -3.28
N LEU A 168 -11.51 12.53 -2.79
CA LEU A 168 -12.68 12.81 -3.59
C LEU A 168 -12.94 14.33 -3.73
N GLY A 169 -12.21 15.16 -2.99
CA GLY A 169 -12.38 16.61 -2.95
C GLY A 169 -13.50 17.08 -2.03
N PHE A 170 -13.78 16.34 -0.95
CA PHE A 170 -14.80 16.66 0.04
C PHE A 170 -14.22 16.82 1.44
N PHE A 171 -14.96 17.50 2.31
CA PHE A 171 -14.74 17.49 3.75
C PHE A 171 -15.84 16.67 4.45
N LEU A 172 -15.57 16.22 5.66
CA LEU A 172 -16.51 15.45 6.49
C LEU A 172 -17.34 16.31 7.44
N ASP A 173 -17.11 17.62 7.54
CA ASP A 173 -17.73 18.52 8.54
C ASP A 173 -19.28 18.41 8.59
N GLY A 174 -19.93 18.15 7.45
CA GLY A 174 -21.39 18.00 7.34
C GLY A 174 -21.92 16.56 7.37
N VAL A 175 -21.06 15.56 7.53
CA VAL A 175 -21.48 14.14 7.49
C VAL A 175 -21.90 13.70 8.90
N PRO A 176 -23.14 13.22 9.10
CA PRO A 176 -23.60 12.76 10.41
C PRO A 176 -22.65 11.73 11.02
N VAL A 177 -22.40 11.87 12.33
CA VAL A 177 -21.39 11.10 13.09
C VAL A 177 -19.95 11.41 12.66
N LEU A 178 -19.57 11.24 11.40
CA LEU A 178 -18.18 11.43 10.95
C LEU A 178 -17.67 12.86 11.13
N GLY A 179 -18.47 13.89 10.83
CA GLY A 179 -18.11 15.29 11.05
C GLY A 179 -17.99 15.68 12.53
N SER A 180 -18.52 14.86 13.45
CA SER A 180 -18.30 15.03 14.89
C SER A 180 -17.00 14.37 15.37
N LEU A 181 -16.53 13.35 14.65
CA LEU A 181 -15.35 12.58 15.00
C LEU A 181 -14.08 13.15 14.35
N PHE A 182 -14.15 13.55 13.08
CA PHE A 182 -13.04 14.03 12.28
C PHE A 182 -13.16 15.53 12.00
N ILE A 183 -12.07 16.26 12.21
CA ILE A 183 -11.94 17.66 11.80
C ILE A 183 -11.32 17.66 10.42
N THR A 184 -11.97 18.29 9.44
CA THR A 184 -11.51 18.29 8.04
C THR A 184 -11.36 19.71 7.50
N GLY A 185 -12.44 20.41 7.18
CA GLY A 185 -12.42 21.71 6.51
C GLY A 185 -12.04 22.89 7.40
N ALA A 186 -11.95 22.70 8.71
CA ALA A 186 -11.55 23.77 9.64
C ALA A 186 -10.12 24.24 9.35
N ILE A 187 -9.92 25.55 9.22
CA ILE A 187 -8.60 26.13 8.99
C ILE A 187 -7.77 26.09 10.28
N ARG A 188 -6.60 25.46 10.21
CA ARG A 188 -5.67 25.25 11.32
C ARG A 188 -4.23 25.61 10.93
N PRO A 189 -3.40 26.05 11.88
CA PRO A 189 -1.96 26.23 11.63
C PRO A 189 -1.32 24.91 11.21
N GLU A 190 -0.50 24.96 10.17
CA GLU A 190 0.30 23.83 9.74
C GLU A 190 1.57 23.74 10.60
N PRO A 191 1.80 22.62 11.31
CA PRO A 191 2.97 22.45 12.17
C PRO A 191 4.27 22.71 11.42
N GLY A 192 5.13 23.57 11.99
CA GLY A 192 6.45 23.89 11.43
C GLY A 192 6.47 24.69 10.11
N ALA A 193 5.33 25.00 9.50
CA ALA A 193 5.29 25.55 8.14
C ALA A 193 4.95 27.05 8.04
N GLY A 194 4.48 27.67 9.13
CA GLY A 194 4.24 29.12 9.20
C GLY A 194 3.03 29.63 8.41
N TYR A 195 2.17 28.73 7.91
CA TYR A 195 0.89 29.06 7.26
C TYR A 195 -0.25 28.25 7.87
N SER A 196 -1.50 28.59 7.53
CA SER A 196 -2.69 27.84 7.92
C SER A 196 -3.39 27.29 6.70
N HIS A 197 -3.97 26.09 6.83
CA HIS A 197 -4.75 25.45 5.78
C HIS A 197 -5.85 24.58 6.41
N ALA A 198 -6.71 23.96 5.61
CA ALA A 198 -7.69 23.01 6.13
C ALA A 198 -6.97 21.91 6.94
N ALA A 199 -7.57 21.49 8.07
CA ALA A 199 -7.01 20.50 8.97
C ALA A 199 -6.63 19.21 8.21
N VAL A 200 -7.53 18.79 7.32
CA VAL A 200 -7.28 17.81 6.27
C VAL A 200 -7.52 18.51 4.94
N HIS A 201 -6.46 18.80 4.20
CA HIS A 201 -6.58 19.48 2.90
C HIS A 201 -7.15 18.55 1.82
N HIS A 202 -7.66 19.09 0.71
CA HIS A 202 -8.05 18.25 -0.42
C HIS A 202 -6.84 17.64 -1.12
N GLY A 203 -7.07 16.51 -1.78
CA GLY A 203 -6.05 15.78 -2.52
C GLY A 203 -5.47 14.61 -1.72
N HIS A 204 -4.28 14.19 -2.14
CA HIS A 204 -3.66 12.94 -1.70
C HIS A 204 -2.82 13.15 -0.45
N HIS A 205 -2.96 12.21 0.49
CA HIS A 205 -2.33 12.21 1.81
C HIS A 205 -1.50 10.95 2.01
N HIS A 206 -0.35 11.05 2.68
CA HIS A 206 0.43 9.86 3.01
C HIS A 206 -0.29 8.96 4.03
N GLY A 207 -1.29 9.47 4.75
CA GLY A 207 -2.22 8.66 5.52
C GLY A 207 -3.06 7.72 4.65
N MET A 208 -3.41 8.12 3.42
CA MET A 208 -4.07 7.26 2.43
C MET A 208 -3.09 6.20 1.89
N ASP A 209 -1.85 6.57 1.63
CA ASP A 209 -0.79 5.59 1.29
C ASP A 209 -0.64 4.55 2.40
N GLY A 210 -0.62 5.00 3.66
CA GLY A 210 -0.55 4.14 4.82
C GLY A 210 -1.67 3.09 4.85
N PHE A 211 -2.91 3.53 4.64
CA PHE A 211 -4.07 2.65 4.51
C PHE A 211 -3.90 1.62 3.38
N LEU A 212 -3.52 2.06 2.17
CA LEU A 212 -3.36 1.19 1.01
C LEU A 212 -2.29 0.12 1.24
N LEU A 213 -1.18 0.48 1.89
CA LEU A 213 -0.10 -0.46 2.23
C LEU A 213 -0.52 -1.45 3.31
N VAL A 214 -1.27 -1.02 4.33
CA VAL A 214 -1.86 -1.92 5.33
C VAL A 214 -2.77 -2.95 4.67
N ILE A 215 -3.73 -2.52 3.85
CA ILE A 215 -4.66 -3.43 3.17
C ILE A 215 -3.91 -4.36 2.21
N THR A 216 -2.90 -3.86 1.50
CA THR A 216 -2.03 -4.68 0.63
C THR A 216 -1.33 -5.77 1.42
N ALA A 217 -0.70 -5.43 2.55
CA ALA A 217 -0.04 -6.41 3.40
C ALA A 217 -1.01 -7.47 3.94
N LEU A 218 -2.20 -7.07 4.39
CA LEU A 218 -3.22 -7.98 4.89
C LEU A 218 -3.74 -8.93 3.80
N LEU A 219 -4.04 -8.41 2.60
CA LEU A 219 -4.50 -9.22 1.46
C LEU A 219 -3.42 -10.21 1.01
N LEU A 220 -2.22 -9.72 0.72
CA LEU A 220 -1.14 -10.53 0.17
C LEU A 220 -0.56 -11.52 1.20
N SER A 221 -0.69 -11.25 2.50
CA SER A 221 -0.29 -12.22 3.54
C SER A 221 -0.99 -13.58 3.41
N ARG A 222 -2.19 -13.62 2.81
CA ARG A 222 -2.93 -14.86 2.55
C ARG A 222 -2.28 -15.73 1.48
N LEU A 223 -1.38 -15.18 0.67
CA LEU A 223 -0.73 -15.89 -0.44
C LEU A 223 0.67 -16.40 -0.10
N VAL A 224 1.23 -15.99 1.04
CA VAL A 224 2.60 -16.33 1.47
C VAL A 224 2.82 -17.84 1.60
N GLY A 225 1.86 -18.56 2.19
CA GLY A 225 1.96 -20.01 2.40
C GLY A 225 2.09 -20.81 1.10
N GLY A 226 1.60 -20.27 -0.02
CA GLY A 226 1.66 -20.90 -1.34
C GLY A 226 2.94 -20.63 -2.13
N ILE A 227 3.91 -19.89 -1.56
CA ILE A 227 5.22 -19.66 -2.18
C ILE A 227 6.10 -20.89 -1.97
N ARG A 228 6.59 -21.48 -3.08
CA ARG A 228 7.32 -22.76 -3.04
C ARG A 228 8.77 -22.60 -2.62
N GLN A 229 9.41 -21.51 -3.03
CA GLN A 229 10.82 -21.26 -2.70
C GLN A 229 10.94 -20.73 -1.26
N PRO A 230 11.62 -21.42 -0.33
CA PRO A 230 11.63 -21.05 1.08
C PRO A 230 12.22 -19.66 1.34
N LEU A 231 13.31 -19.31 0.67
CA LEU A 231 13.94 -17.98 0.79
C LEU A 231 13.01 -16.89 0.27
N LEU A 232 12.43 -17.06 -0.93
CA LEU A 232 11.49 -16.09 -1.50
C LEU A 232 10.27 -15.90 -0.60
N ARG A 233 9.76 -16.99 -0.01
CA ARG A 233 8.67 -16.96 0.96
C ARG A 233 9.03 -16.17 2.21
N ALA A 234 10.21 -16.42 2.78
CA ALA A 234 10.69 -15.70 3.97
C ALA A 234 10.88 -14.21 3.69
N LEU A 235 11.51 -13.85 2.57
CA LEU A 235 11.70 -12.46 2.16
C LEU A 235 10.37 -11.75 1.89
N THR A 236 9.44 -12.41 1.21
CA THR A 236 8.09 -11.86 0.97
C THR A 236 7.33 -11.66 2.28
N ALA A 237 7.36 -12.65 3.17
CA ALA A 237 6.74 -12.56 4.49
C ALA A 237 7.31 -11.40 5.33
N PHE A 238 8.64 -11.23 5.32
CA PHE A 238 9.30 -10.11 5.99
C PHE A 238 8.91 -8.77 5.37
N TYR A 239 8.93 -8.67 4.04
CA TYR A 239 8.56 -7.44 3.34
C TYR A 239 7.10 -7.04 3.62
N LEU A 240 6.16 -8.00 3.66
CA LEU A 240 4.77 -7.72 4.01
C LEU A 240 4.61 -7.29 5.47
N ALA A 241 5.40 -7.85 6.41
CA ALA A 241 5.41 -7.40 7.79
C ALA A 241 5.93 -5.95 7.89
N LEU A 242 7.01 -5.64 7.19
CA LEU A 242 7.53 -4.27 7.08
C LEU A 242 6.52 -3.32 6.45
N MET A 243 5.87 -3.71 5.35
CA MET A 243 4.83 -2.92 4.68
C MET A 243 3.64 -2.65 5.60
N LEU A 244 3.19 -3.65 6.37
CA LEU A 244 2.10 -3.49 7.33
C LEU A 244 2.44 -2.44 8.39
N VAL A 245 3.63 -2.55 8.98
CA VAL A 245 4.07 -1.62 10.03
C VAL A 245 4.32 -0.24 9.46
N TYR A 246 5.05 -0.13 8.34
CA TYR A 246 5.30 1.13 7.65
C TYR A 246 3.99 1.84 7.25
N GLY A 247 3.05 1.10 6.66
CA GLY A 247 1.74 1.65 6.29
C GLY A 247 0.97 2.15 7.52
N ALA A 248 0.92 1.35 8.58
CA ALA A 248 0.27 1.74 9.83
C ALA A 248 0.92 2.96 10.48
N THR A 249 2.25 3.05 10.50
CA THR A 249 2.96 4.20 11.06
C THR A 249 2.66 5.48 10.29
N ASN A 250 2.67 5.44 8.95
CA ASN A 250 2.32 6.62 8.15
C ASN A 250 0.86 7.04 8.36
N GLN A 251 -0.07 6.08 8.40
CA GLN A 251 -1.49 6.38 8.66
C GLN A 251 -1.71 7.01 10.04
N VAL A 252 -1.08 6.44 11.08
CA VAL A 252 -1.20 6.94 12.45
C VAL A 252 -0.51 8.30 12.60
N GLN A 253 0.65 8.50 11.97
CA GLN A 253 1.37 9.77 12.02
C GLN A 253 0.55 10.90 11.41
N ASP A 254 -0.04 10.67 10.22
CA ASP A 254 -0.87 11.68 9.57
C ASP A 254 -2.13 11.98 10.39
N LEU A 255 -2.76 10.92 10.90
CA LEU A 255 -3.97 11.04 11.73
C LEU A 255 -3.67 11.82 13.01
N TRP A 256 -2.52 11.57 13.63
CA TRP A 256 -2.07 12.26 14.81
C TRP A 256 -1.88 13.76 14.53
N THR A 257 -1.18 14.09 13.46
CA THR A 257 -0.95 15.48 13.06
C THR A 257 -2.26 16.19 12.80
N GLU A 258 -3.13 15.64 11.97
CA GLU A 258 -4.35 16.33 11.53
C GLU A 258 -5.47 16.32 12.56
N GLN A 259 -5.61 15.24 13.33
CA GLN A 259 -6.74 15.07 14.25
C GLN A 259 -6.38 15.37 15.71
N ILE A 260 -5.10 15.40 16.09
CA ILE A 260 -4.68 15.65 17.48
C ILE A 260 -3.90 16.96 17.58
N VAL A 261 -2.84 17.11 16.78
CA VAL A 261 -1.97 18.30 16.83
C VAL A 261 -2.71 19.53 16.30
N LYS A 262 -3.32 19.46 15.10
CA LYS A 262 -4.08 20.58 14.54
C LYS A 262 -5.35 20.93 15.33
N ARG A 263 -5.81 20.06 16.25
CA ARG A 263 -6.86 20.40 17.23
C ARG A 263 -6.36 21.19 18.44
N GLY A 264 -5.05 21.28 18.62
CA GLY A 264 -4.43 21.91 19.78
C GLY A 264 -4.47 21.06 21.05
N TRP A 265 -4.67 19.75 20.93
CA TRP A 265 -4.64 18.85 22.10
C TRP A 265 -3.20 18.63 22.60
N THR A 266 -2.22 18.76 21.71
CA THR A 266 -0.79 18.70 22.01
C THR A 266 0.00 19.39 20.90
N ASN A 267 1.23 19.78 21.22
CA ASN A 267 2.22 20.26 20.23
C ASN A 267 3.26 19.19 19.86
N TRP A 268 3.13 17.98 20.42
CA TRP A 268 4.04 16.88 20.13
C TRP A 268 3.62 16.15 18.85
N GLU A 269 4.55 16.02 17.90
CA GLU A 269 4.35 15.34 16.63
C GLU A 269 5.00 13.95 16.65
N ILE A 270 4.34 12.97 16.03
CA ILE A 270 4.97 11.67 15.75
C ILE A 270 6.03 11.90 14.67
N PRO A 271 7.29 11.44 14.87
CA PRO A 271 8.35 11.61 13.88
C PRO A 271 7.96 11.05 12.50
N ASN A 272 8.23 11.82 11.46
CA ASN A 272 8.00 11.40 10.08
C ASN A 272 8.92 10.21 9.72
N VAL A 273 8.32 9.13 9.22
CA VAL A 273 9.01 7.93 8.73
C VAL A 273 8.73 7.67 7.24
N LEU A 274 8.24 8.65 6.49
CA LEU A 274 7.93 8.50 5.08
C LEU A 274 9.18 8.16 4.27
N HIS A 275 10.28 8.86 4.54
CA HIS A 275 11.57 8.67 3.86
C HIS A 275 12.56 7.88 4.71
N PRO A 276 13.26 6.87 4.16
CA PRO A 276 14.31 6.14 4.86
C PRO A 276 15.38 7.06 5.44
N THR A 277 15.58 7.02 6.76
CA THR A 277 16.63 7.78 7.46
C THR A 277 17.27 6.93 8.55
N ALA A 278 18.53 7.25 8.90
CA ALA A 278 19.19 6.69 10.07
C ALA A 278 18.70 7.37 11.36
N SER A 279 17.44 7.11 11.74
CA SER A 279 16.78 7.71 12.91
C SER A 279 16.24 6.66 13.86
N ALA A 280 16.05 7.05 15.12
CA ALA A 280 15.47 6.18 16.15
C ALA A 280 14.03 5.74 15.79
N ALA A 281 13.25 6.62 15.15
CA ALA A 281 11.89 6.30 14.70
C ALA A 281 11.90 5.19 13.63
N TRP A 282 12.79 5.28 12.63
CA TRP A 282 12.97 4.23 11.64
C TRP A 282 13.46 2.92 12.25
N ALA A 283 14.44 2.98 13.17
CA ALA A 283 14.93 1.79 13.87
C ALA A 283 13.82 1.11 14.68
N ALA A 284 12.99 1.87 15.40
CA ALA A 284 11.85 1.35 16.14
C ALA A 284 10.81 0.70 15.20
N MET A 285 10.47 1.36 14.09
CA MET A 285 9.54 0.83 13.09
C MET A 285 10.04 -0.49 12.50
N VAL A 286 11.33 -0.56 12.11
CA VAL A 286 11.94 -1.80 11.62
C VAL A 286 11.97 -2.87 12.71
N GLY A 287 12.25 -2.52 13.96
CA GLY A 287 12.21 -3.43 15.10
C GLY A 287 10.83 -4.06 15.30
N VAL A 288 9.76 -3.27 15.19
CA VAL A 288 8.38 -3.77 15.24
C VAL A 288 8.06 -4.66 14.05
N ALA A 289 8.53 -4.32 12.84
CA ALA A 289 8.38 -5.17 11.66
C ALA A 289 9.08 -6.53 11.82
N VAL A 290 10.28 -6.56 12.41
CA VAL A 290 11.00 -7.81 12.74
C VAL A 290 10.19 -8.65 13.73
N LEU A 291 9.64 -8.03 14.78
CA LEU A 291 8.78 -8.71 15.74
C LEU A 291 7.54 -9.31 15.05
N PHE A 292 6.86 -8.53 14.20
CA PHE A 292 5.68 -8.98 13.45
C PHE A 292 6.03 -10.10 12.47
N TYR A 293 7.20 -10.04 11.84
CA TYR A 293 7.68 -11.11 10.99
C TYR A 293 7.77 -12.41 11.77
N PHE A 294 8.46 -12.44 12.92
CA PHE A 294 8.64 -13.66 13.68
C PHE A 294 7.35 -14.19 14.32
N THR A 295 6.47 -13.31 14.77
CA THR A 295 5.26 -13.67 15.54
C THR A 295 4.03 -13.93 14.67
N LEU A 296 3.87 -13.20 13.55
CA LEU A 296 2.64 -13.22 12.75
C LEU A 296 2.84 -13.77 11.33
N PHE A 297 3.93 -13.39 10.64
CA PHE A 297 4.10 -13.71 9.22
C PHE A 297 4.90 -14.99 8.96
N ARG A 298 5.98 -15.25 9.70
CA ARG A 298 6.79 -16.47 9.59
C ARG A 298 5.96 -17.75 9.82
N PRO A 299 5.03 -17.82 10.80
CA PRO A 299 4.18 -19.00 10.99
C PRO A 299 3.29 -19.33 9.78
N LEU A 300 2.98 -18.36 8.91
CA LEU A 300 2.17 -18.59 7.71
C LEU A 300 2.89 -19.53 6.72
N GLY A 301 4.22 -19.51 6.68
CA GLY A 301 5.02 -20.42 5.85
C GLY A 301 5.17 -21.81 6.45
N GLY A 302 5.34 -21.92 7.77
CA GLY A 302 5.55 -23.21 8.46
C GLY A 302 4.30 -24.09 8.49
N ARG A 303 3.11 -23.51 8.67
CA ARG A 303 1.84 -24.28 8.67
C ARG A 303 1.55 -24.92 7.31
N ALA A 304 1.99 -24.30 6.22
CA ALA A 304 1.83 -24.87 4.87
C ALA A 304 2.73 -26.10 4.65
N GLU A 305 3.95 -26.07 5.21
CA GLU A 305 4.86 -27.23 5.16
C GLU A 305 4.33 -28.40 6.00
N GLU A 306 3.80 -28.12 7.19
CA GLU A 306 3.21 -29.12 8.08
C GLU A 306 1.95 -29.77 7.50
N ALA A 307 1.08 -28.98 6.85
CA ALA A 307 -0.07 -29.49 6.11
C ALA A 307 0.32 -30.35 4.89
N ALA A 308 1.41 -30.01 4.19
CA ALA A 308 1.91 -30.81 3.07
C ALA A 308 2.51 -32.15 3.52
N LEU A 309 3.12 -32.21 4.71
CA LEU A 309 3.69 -33.43 5.29
C LEU A 309 2.64 -34.40 5.81
N THR A 310 1.47 -33.90 6.23
CA THR A 310 0.38 -34.68 6.82
C THR A 310 -0.69 -35.12 5.81
N ALA A 311 -0.64 -34.61 4.58
CA ALA A 311 -1.57 -35.01 3.53
C ALA A 311 -1.36 -36.49 3.13
N PRO A 312 -2.43 -37.31 3.05
CA PRO A 312 -2.32 -38.70 2.63
C PRO A 312 -1.74 -38.77 1.21
N ARG A 313 -0.60 -39.45 1.06
CA ARG A 313 -0.01 -39.71 -0.25
C ARG A 313 -0.94 -40.66 -1.00
N HIS A 314 -1.64 -40.17 -2.00
CA HIS A 314 -2.32 -41.04 -2.96
C HIS A 314 -1.26 -41.85 -3.69
N THR A 315 -1.07 -43.09 -3.26
CA THR A 315 -0.46 -44.13 -4.09
C THR A 315 -1.43 -44.40 -5.26
N PRO A 316 -1.00 -44.23 -6.52
CA PRO A 316 -1.79 -44.71 -7.65
C PRO A 316 -1.87 -46.24 -7.52
N ALA A 317 -3.10 -46.77 -7.61
CA ALA A 317 -3.36 -48.19 -7.79
C ALA A 317 -3.15 -48.57 -9.26
#